data_AF-A0A4Y3WMH2-F1
#
_entry.id   AF-A0A4Y3WMH2-F1
#
_cell.length_a   1.000
_cell.length_b   1.000
_cell.length_c   1.000
_cell.angle_alpha   90.00
_cell.angle_beta   90.00
_cell.angle_gamma   90.00
#
_symmetry.space_group_name_H-M   'P 1'
#
loop_
_entity.id
_entity.type
_entity.pdbx_description
1 polymer ?
#
loop_
_entity_poly.entity_id
_entity_poly.type
_entity_poly.pdbx_seq_one_letter_code
_entity_poly.pdbx_strand_id
1 'polypeptide(L)'
;MSDIVTVDLVDTDGDLCAETAVIDSDGDGWVDTVSTDVDGDGYADVAEYDTNGDGWVDVTAVDVDGDVVADEVHIDTDGDGYQETVVTGPDAAVFPVDPLA
;
A
#
# COMPACT_ATOMS: atom_id res chain seq x y z
N MET A 1 -14.40 -18.45 12.90
CA MET A 1 -14.74 -17.32 13.81
C MET A 1 -14.88 -16.12 12.89
N SER A 2 -15.53 -15.04 13.31
CA SER A 2 -15.69 -13.90 12.40
C SER A 2 -14.36 -13.18 12.33
N ASP A 3 -13.56 -13.49 11.31
CA ASP A 3 -12.35 -12.72 11.01
C ASP A 3 -12.85 -11.35 10.57
N ILE A 4 -12.65 -10.37 11.45
CA ILE A 4 -13.05 -9.00 11.15
C ILE A 4 -11.91 -8.42 10.35
N VAL A 5 -12.14 -8.27 9.05
CA VAL A 5 -11.29 -7.44 8.19
C VAL A 5 -11.27 -6.05 8.81
N THR A 6 -10.09 -5.59 9.21
CA THR A 6 -9.94 -4.26 9.82
C THR A 6 -9.42 -3.31 8.76
N VAL A 7 -10.10 -2.18 8.60
CA VAL A 7 -9.65 -1.10 7.72
C VAL A 7 -9.56 0.15 8.60
N ASP A 8 -8.35 0.60 8.85
CA ASP A 8 -8.06 1.86 9.53
C ASP A 8 -7.80 2.94 8.49
N LEU A 9 -8.51 4.06 8.62
CA LEU A 9 -8.49 5.18 7.69
C LEU A 9 -8.05 6.42 8.45
N VAL A 10 -7.00 7.07 7.95
CA VAL A 10 -6.47 8.30 8.53
C VAL A 10 -6.74 9.43 7.55
N ASP A 11 -7.61 10.35 7.97
CA ASP A 11 -7.87 11.64 7.33
C ASP A 11 -7.14 12.72 8.15
N THR A 12 -6.20 13.39 7.51
CA THR A 12 -5.23 14.30 8.08
C THR A 12 -5.64 15.74 7.82
N ASP A 13 -6.25 16.03 6.68
CA ASP A 13 -6.62 17.39 6.28
C ASP A 13 -8.10 17.75 6.55
N GLY A 14 -8.93 16.74 6.84
CA GLY A 14 -10.32 16.85 7.25
C GLY A 14 -11.32 17.01 6.10
N ASP A 15 -10.97 16.61 4.88
CA ASP A 15 -11.81 16.75 3.69
C ASP A 15 -12.75 15.55 3.42
N LEU A 16 -12.66 14.50 4.26
CA LEU A 16 -13.40 13.23 4.19
C LEU A 16 -12.89 12.22 3.15
N CYS A 17 -11.73 12.47 2.55
CA CYS A 17 -10.88 11.47 1.91
C CYS A 17 -9.76 11.10 2.91
N ALA A 18 -9.44 9.82 3.05
CA ALA A 18 -8.32 9.43 3.93
C ALA A 18 -7.05 9.36 3.10
N GLU A 19 -5.99 10.05 3.52
CA GLU A 19 -4.70 10.02 2.85
C GLU A 19 -3.93 8.75 3.17
N THR A 20 -4.37 7.97 4.17
CA THR A 20 -3.75 6.68 4.48
C THR A 20 -4.81 5.65 4.82
N ALA A 21 -4.77 4.52 4.12
CA ALA A 21 -5.56 3.34 4.42
C ALA A 21 -4.66 2.20 4.86
N VAL A 22 -5.05 1.51 5.94
CA VAL A 22 -4.37 0.34 6.50
C VAL A 22 -5.37 -0.79 6.56
N ILE A 23 -5.06 -1.93 5.95
CA ILE A 23 -5.97 -3.07 5.79
C ILE A 23 -5.33 -4.32 6.38
N ASP A 24 -6.06 -4.96 7.28
CA ASP A 24 -5.86 -6.33 7.77
C ASP A 24 -6.99 -7.17 7.16
N SER A 25 -6.67 -7.93 6.12
CA SER A 25 -7.63 -8.69 5.30
C SER A 25 -7.89 -10.09 5.85
N ASP A 26 -6.96 -10.67 6.60
CA ASP A 26 -7.12 -12.01 7.17
C ASP A 26 -7.48 -12.02 8.68
N GLY A 27 -7.44 -10.86 9.31
CA GLY A 27 -7.85 -10.64 10.70
C GLY A 27 -6.87 -11.21 11.72
N ASP A 28 -5.61 -11.42 11.33
CA ASP A 28 -4.58 -11.99 12.20
C ASP A 28 -3.93 -10.95 13.13
N GLY A 29 -4.22 -9.67 12.91
CA GLY A 29 -3.73 -8.53 13.68
C GLY A 29 -2.43 -7.92 13.15
N TRP A 30 -1.92 -8.40 12.01
CA TRP A 30 -0.90 -7.77 11.20
C TRP A 30 -1.55 -7.05 10.02
N VAL A 31 -0.78 -6.15 9.41
CA VAL A 31 -1.28 -5.31 8.31
C VAL A 31 -0.87 -5.96 7.00
N ASP A 32 -1.85 -6.34 6.20
CA ASP A 32 -1.64 -6.92 4.87
C ASP A 32 -1.37 -5.85 3.82
N THR A 33 -1.96 -4.67 3.96
CA THR A 33 -1.85 -3.61 2.95
C THR A 33 -1.89 -2.23 3.58
N VAL A 34 -0.99 -1.35 3.16
CA VAL A 34 -1.03 0.09 3.46
C VAL A 34 -1.03 0.85 2.14
N SER A 35 -1.92 1.83 1.99
CA SER A 35 -1.89 2.77 0.87
C SER A 35 -1.86 4.20 1.38
N THR A 36 -1.13 5.07 0.70
CA THR A 36 -1.06 6.50 1.00
C THR A 36 -1.36 7.31 -0.26
N ASP A 37 -2.35 8.19 -0.18
CA ASP A 37 -2.72 9.18 -1.20
C ASP A 37 -2.36 10.58 -0.65
N VAL A 38 -1.24 11.14 -1.08
CA VAL A 38 -0.69 12.40 -0.55
C VAL A 38 -1.32 13.60 -1.25
N ASP A 39 -1.76 13.45 -2.50
CA ASP A 39 -2.30 14.56 -3.30
C ASP A 39 -3.83 14.64 -3.33
N GLY A 40 -4.50 13.62 -2.79
CA GLY A 40 -5.94 13.56 -2.56
C GLY A 40 -6.73 13.36 -3.85
N ASP A 41 -6.11 12.78 -4.88
CA ASP A 41 -6.74 12.58 -6.19
C ASP A 41 -7.56 11.28 -6.30
N GLY A 42 -7.51 10.43 -5.25
CA GLY A 42 -8.18 9.14 -5.18
C GLY A 42 -7.33 7.97 -5.69
N TYR A 43 -6.04 8.18 -5.96
CA TYR A 43 -5.09 7.12 -6.25
C TYR A 43 -3.97 7.13 -5.21
N ALA A 44 -3.51 5.95 -4.83
CA ALA A 44 -2.41 5.85 -3.90
C ALA A 44 -1.09 6.20 -4.58
N ASP A 45 -0.34 7.15 -4.04
CA ASP A 45 1.05 7.45 -4.41
C ASP A 45 2.01 6.36 -3.91
N VAL A 46 1.69 5.75 -2.76
CA VAL A 46 2.50 4.71 -2.14
C VAL A 46 1.61 3.55 -1.71
N ALA A 47 2.00 2.34 -2.05
CA ALA A 47 1.29 1.12 -1.65
C ALA A 47 2.28 0.07 -1.15
N GLU A 48 2.05 -0.42 0.06
CA GLU A 48 2.84 -1.44 0.74
C GLU A 48 1.98 -2.69 0.95
N TYR A 49 2.55 -3.86 0.74
CA TYR A 49 1.88 -5.15 0.89
C TYR A 49 2.73 -6.11 1.71
N ASP A 50 2.13 -6.72 2.72
CA ASP A 50 2.60 -7.95 3.34
C ASP A 50 1.81 -9.11 2.70
N THR A 51 2.49 -9.93 1.90
CA THR A 51 1.86 -11.04 1.18
C THR A 51 1.97 -12.35 1.93
N ASN A 52 2.77 -12.39 2.99
CA ASN A 52 3.15 -13.60 3.69
C ASN A 52 2.61 -13.64 5.14
N GLY A 53 2.14 -12.49 5.66
CA GLY A 53 1.51 -12.32 6.96
C GLY A 53 2.49 -12.39 8.13
N ASP A 54 3.75 -12.01 7.93
CA ASP A 54 4.78 -12.01 8.97
C ASP A 54 4.93 -10.67 9.70
N GLY A 55 4.19 -9.65 9.25
CA GLY A 55 4.21 -8.30 9.79
C GLY A 55 5.28 -7.40 9.16
N TRP A 56 5.99 -7.86 8.12
CA TRP A 56 6.93 -7.08 7.33
C TRP A 56 6.40 -6.85 5.92
N VAL A 57 6.75 -5.71 5.34
CA VAL A 57 6.33 -5.36 4.00
C VAL A 57 7.17 -6.13 2.99
N ASP A 58 6.51 -7.00 2.22
CA ASP A 58 7.12 -7.75 1.11
C ASP A 58 7.28 -6.88 -0.15
N VAL A 59 6.33 -5.97 -0.41
CA VAL A 59 6.30 -5.17 -1.64
C VAL A 59 5.94 -3.72 -1.34
N THR A 60 6.74 -2.79 -1.83
CA THR A 60 6.45 -1.35 -1.80
C THR A 60 6.43 -0.81 -3.22
N ALA A 61 5.30 -0.26 -3.67
CA ALA A 61 5.17 0.47 -4.91
C ALA A 61 5.11 1.97 -4.64
N VAL A 62 5.74 2.77 -5.50
CA VAL A 62 5.72 4.24 -5.46
C VAL A 62 5.41 4.79 -6.85
N ASP A 63 4.37 5.62 -6.94
CA ASP A 63 4.01 6.47 -8.08
C ASP A 63 4.41 7.90 -7.71
N VAL A 64 5.28 8.52 -8.51
CA VAL A 64 5.78 9.87 -8.25
C VAL A 64 5.15 10.88 -9.21
N ASP A 65 4.62 10.43 -10.34
CA ASP A 65 4.09 11.29 -11.39
C ASP A 65 2.56 11.31 -11.51
N GLY A 66 1.88 10.49 -10.69
CA GLY A 66 0.43 10.46 -10.51
C GLY A 66 -0.30 9.91 -11.72
N ASP A 67 0.33 8.98 -12.45
CA ASP A 67 -0.24 8.38 -13.65
C ASP A 67 -0.94 7.03 -13.40
N VAL A 68 -1.06 6.64 -12.12
CA VAL A 68 -1.66 5.39 -11.62
C VAL A 68 -0.77 4.18 -11.91
N VAL A 69 0.48 4.42 -12.29
CA VAL A 69 1.48 3.38 -12.53
C VAL A 69 2.75 3.69 -11.75
N ALA A 70 3.22 2.70 -11.01
CA ALA A 70 4.42 2.80 -10.20
C ALA A 70 5.65 3.05 -11.06
N ASP A 71 6.38 4.09 -10.70
CA ASP A 71 7.73 4.37 -11.18
C ASP A 71 8.76 3.44 -10.53
N GLU A 72 8.50 3.07 -9.29
CA GLU A 72 9.41 2.29 -8.46
C GLU A 72 8.68 1.20 -7.68
N VAL A 73 9.18 -0.03 -7.77
CA VAL A 73 8.67 -1.17 -6.99
C VAL A 73 9.84 -1.83 -6.29
N HIS A 74 9.78 -1.85 -4.97
CA HIS A 74 10.71 -2.56 -4.11
C HIS A 74 10.08 -3.87 -3.64
N ILE A 75 10.87 -4.94 -3.65
CA ILE A 75 10.44 -6.29 -3.30
C ILE A 75 11.46 -6.89 -2.34
N ASP A 76 10.99 -7.20 -1.14
CA ASP A 76 11.61 -8.15 -0.22
C ASP A 76 11.19 -9.56 -0.66
N THR A 77 12.17 -10.38 -1.03
CA THR A 77 11.88 -11.75 -1.51
C THR A 77 12.08 -12.80 -0.44
N ASP A 78 12.79 -12.48 0.65
CA ASP A 78 13.12 -13.44 1.70
C ASP A 78 12.40 -13.20 3.03
N GLY A 79 11.57 -12.15 3.10
CA GLY A 79 10.67 -11.83 4.21
C GLY A 79 11.46 -11.44 5.46
N ASP A 80 12.60 -10.76 5.30
CA ASP A 80 13.44 -10.35 6.42
C ASP A 80 13.26 -8.88 6.82
N GLY A 81 12.38 -8.16 6.11
CA GLY A 81 12.05 -6.75 6.29
C GLY A 81 13.01 -5.80 5.56
N TYR A 82 13.93 -6.33 4.75
CA TYR A 82 14.78 -5.55 3.87
C TYR A 82 14.42 -5.81 2.41
N GLN A 83 14.48 -4.77 1.59
CA GLN A 83 14.16 -4.89 0.17
C GLN A 83 15.41 -5.27 -0.62
N GLU A 84 15.41 -6.42 -1.31
CA GLU A 84 16.54 -6.86 -2.13
C GLU A 84 16.43 -6.34 -3.56
N THR A 85 15.21 -6.26 -4.07
CA THR A 85 14.95 -6.00 -5.48
C THR A 85 14.28 -4.66 -5.65
N VAL A 86 14.89 -3.78 -6.45
CA VAL A 86 14.28 -2.52 -6.84
C VAL A 86 14.07 -2.54 -8.35
N VAL A 87 12.81 -2.48 -8.76
CA VAL A 87 12.39 -2.32 -10.16
C VAL A 87 12.10 -0.85 -10.35
N THR A 88 12.96 -0.17 -11.14
CA THR A 88 12.76 1.22 -11.54
C THR A 88 12.49 1.27 -13.04
N GLY A 89 11.46 2.01 -13.42
CA GLY A 89 11.14 2.25 -14.82
C GLY A 89 9.78 2.92 -14.93
N PRO A 90 9.56 3.75 -15.97
CA PRO A 90 8.22 4.24 -16.23
C PRO A 90 7.32 3.02 -16.43
N ASP A 91 6.25 2.96 -15.64
CA ASP A 91 5.21 1.96 -15.70
C ASP A 91 5.58 0.55 -15.15
N ALA A 92 6.28 0.46 -14.02
CA ALA A 92 6.71 -0.80 -13.43
C ALA A 92 5.56 -1.69 -12.89
N ALA A 93 4.48 -1.09 -12.35
CA ALA A 93 3.31 -1.81 -11.87
C ALA A 93 2.07 -0.92 -11.81
N VAL A 94 0.87 -1.43 -12.10
CA VAL A 94 -0.38 -0.65 -11.93
C VAL A 94 -0.71 -0.59 -10.44
N PHE A 95 -0.96 0.62 -9.94
CA PHE A 95 -1.38 0.81 -8.56
C PHE A 95 -2.78 0.25 -8.31
N PRO A 96 -3.05 -0.26 -7.09
CA PRO A 96 -4.44 -0.47 -6.68
C PRO A 96 -5.15 0.88 -6.77
N VAL A 97 -6.40 0.85 -7.24
CA VAL A 97 -7.29 1.98 -6.96
C VAL A 97 -7.34 2.13 -5.45
N ASP A 98 -7.24 3.37 -4.96
CA ASP A 98 -7.52 3.60 -3.56
C ASP A 98 -8.96 3.07 -3.32
N PRO A 99 -9.20 2.15 -2.37
CA PRO A 99 -10.55 1.75 -2.00
C PRO A 99 -11.44 2.93 -1.56
N LEU A 100 -10.88 4.14 -1.43
CA LEU A 100 -11.53 5.38 -1.02
C LEU A 100 -11.98 6.32 -2.16
N ALA A 101 -11.68 6.00 -3.43
CA ALA A 101 -12.06 6.82 -4.61
C ALA A 101 -13.54 6.71 -5.05
#